data_AF-A0A9W8ZEB9-F1
#
_entry.id   AF-A0A9W8ZEB9-F1
#
_cell.length_a   1.000
_cell.length_b   1.000
_cell.length_c   1.000
_cell.angle_alpha   90.00
_cell.angle_beta   90.00
_cell.angle_gamma   90.00
#
_symmetry.space_group_name_H-M   'P 1'
#
loop_
_entity.id
_entity.type
_entity.pdbx_description
1 polymer ?
#
loop_
_entity_poly.entity_id
_entity_poly.type
_entity_poly.pdbx_seq_one_letter_code
_entity_poly.pdbx_strand_id
1 'polypeptide(L)'
;MSSLAMQPFRFLDLPGEIRNNIYDLLLCSWEDELEQDGRGGVAKRYAEYNAMDLLRTNKQIHEEAFDYMMKRNQFVRVTCRGLDVHTLFLGDEVIPIVSEGTRAKQFEGYMMHLTLSKPALSTERPNFSEHELMMLRSDLPALCRELDIESTMTGVYSTANEYLYITATVAFHPAHADMLTPAVQQHLLEPIAAHVRGLANFSVSGPVSPQLAETVRSQLAQPRWTDPKATLESIHTGMDVGKRQWQNNEYYSASESWEYAMRTLERMRHSSSWLNLKASGGEDFVNSTADLYFTLNLLRAAFLQVDMAGEHAFIRRLVERNGARSLAYLRKCETASAMFAQHVGSTWAPSNEQASKMLYRQARCLRLLKASDNVVRAVTLIEQAAALAPNDIAIRDEKDAIGNWQAEVEEVQRVQRERQDAEEVEARKRATWWSSIRSMVSELAS
;
A
#
# COMPACT_ATOMS: atom_id res chain seq x y z
N MET A 1 40.87 -14.63 51.83
CA MET A 1 39.44 -14.40 51.48
C MET A 1 39.00 -15.57 50.64
N SER A 2 38.24 -16.49 51.23
CA SER A 2 37.84 -17.74 50.59
C SER A 2 36.72 -17.45 49.58
N SER A 3 36.94 -17.79 48.32
CA SER A 3 35.90 -17.74 47.29
C SER A 3 34.79 -18.72 47.70
N LEU A 4 33.61 -18.20 48.05
CA LEU A 4 32.39 -19.00 48.13
C LEU A 4 32.14 -19.56 46.73
N ALA A 5 32.55 -20.80 46.49
CA ALA A 5 32.20 -21.53 45.29
C ALA A 5 30.68 -21.68 45.28
N MET A 6 29.99 -20.88 44.47
CA MET A 6 28.55 -21.02 44.26
C MET A 6 28.29 -22.45 43.78
N GLN A 7 27.59 -23.23 44.60
CA GLN A 7 27.17 -24.56 44.18
C GLN A 7 26.21 -24.41 42.97
N PRO A 8 26.36 -25.25 41.93
CA PRO A 8 25.48 -25.18 40.77
C PRO A 8 24.04 -25.46 41.17
N PHE A 9 23.13 -24.63 40.69
CA PHE A 9 21.70 -24.78 40.93
C PHE A 9 21.18 -26.07 40.29
N ARG A 10 20.51 -26.92 41.08
CA ARG A 10 19.99 -28.21 40.61
C ARG A 10 18.59 -28.02 40.01
N PHE A 11 18.54 -27.55 38.77
CA PHE A 11 17.29 -27.24 38.07
C PHE A 11 16.31 -28.43 37.99
N LEU A 12 16.82 -29.66 37.80
CA LEU A 12 16.00 -30.86 37.71
C LEU A 12 15.40 -31.33 39.05
N ASP A 13 15.87 -30.79 40.18
CA ASP A 13 15.30 -31.07 41.50
C ASP A 13 14.02 -30.25 41.76
N LEU A 14 13.72 -29.26 40.90
CA LEU A 14 12.47 -28.49 40.97
C LEU A 14 11.27 -29.33 40.52
N PRO A 15 10.07 -29.12 41.08
CA PRO A 15 8.82 -29.70 40.55
C PRO A 15 8.58 -29.29 39.10
N GLY A 16 7.93 -30.17 38.31
CA GLY A 16 7.69 -29.94 36.89
C GLY A 16 6.87 -28.68 36.62
N GLU A 17 5.94 -28.33 37.50
CA GLU A 17 5.13 -27.11 37.42
C GLU A 17 6.00 -25.85 37.54
N ILE A 18 7.00 -25.88 38.42
CA ILE A 18 7.94 -24.76 38.58
C ILE A 18 8.84 -24.66 37.36
N ARG A 19 9.31 -25.79 36.82
CA ARG A 19 10.10 -25.80 35.58
C ARG A 19 9.29 -25.25 34.41
N ASN A 20 8.02 -25.62 34.27
CA ASN A 20 7.11 -25.09 33.26
C ASN A 20 6.92 -23.57 33.37
N ASN A 21 6.74 -23.03 34.58
CA ASN A 21 6.66 -21.57 34.76
C ASN A 21 7.96 -20.86 34.38
N ILE A 22 9.11 -21.49 34.65
CA ILE A 22 10.41 -20.98 34.21
C ILE A 22 10.51 -21.02 32.69
N TYR A 23 10.07 -22.10 32.03
CA TYR A 23 10.03 -22.18 30.56
C TYR A 23 9.09 -21.14 29.96
N ASP A 24 7.91 -20.91 30.56
CA ASP A 24 6.96 -19.89 30.10
C ASP A 24 7.61 -18.50 30.14
N LEU A 25 8.19 -18.13 31.29
CA LEU A 25 8.86 -16.85 31.45
C LEU A 25 10.04 -16.69 30.48
N LEU A 26 10.88 -17.72 30.33
CA LEU A 26 12.14 -17.60 29.61
C LEU A 26 12.03 -17.81 28.09
N LEU A 27 11.02 -18.54 27.62
CA LEU A 27 10.90 -18.97 26.21
C LEU A 27 9.55 -18.58 25.57
N CYS A 28 8.56 -18.18 26.35
CA CYS A 28 7.21 -17.88 25.86
C CYS A 28 6.69 -16.49 26.24
N SER A 29 7.44 -15.72 27.04
CA SER A 29 7.16 -14.31 27.29
C SER A 29 7.78 -13.43 26.22
N TRP A 30 6.96 -12.53 25.69
CA TRP A 30 7.32 -11.63 24.61
C TRP A 30 7.08 -10.19 25.02
N GLU A 31 7.95 -9.29 24.57
CA GLU A 31 7.79 -7.86 24.80
C GLU A 31 6.56 -7.32 24.03
N ASP A 32 5.79 -6.45 24.68
CA ASP A 32 4.66 -5.76 24.07
C ASP A 32 5.12 -4.65 23.09
N GLU A 33 6.31 -4.11 23.30
CA GLU A 33 6.91 -3.11 22.42
C GLU A 33 7.47 -3.79 21.16
N LEU A 34 6.96 -3.38 20.00
CA LEU A 34 7.40 -3.89 18.72
C LEU A 34 8.45 -2.94 18.12
N GLU A 35 9.58 -3.48 17.67
CA GLU A 35 10.55 -2.70 16.92
C GLU A 35 10.08 -2.57 15.48
N GLN A 36 9.65 -1.36 15.11
CA GLN A 36 9.30 -1.04 13.74
C GLN A 36 10.57 -0.97 12.89
N ASP A 37 10.74 -1.96 12.01
CA ASP A 37 11.64 -1.77 10.89
C ASP A 37 11.03 -0.64 10.04
N GLY A 38 11.80 0.42 9.74
CA GLY A 38 11.30 1.65 9.09
C GLY A 38 10.70 1.47 7.68
N ARG A 39 10.38 0.23 7.27
CA ARG A 39 9.84 -0.19 5.98
C ARG A 39 8.73 -1.25 6.16
N GLY A 40 7.52 -0.78 6.50
CA GLY A 40 6.25 -1.38 6.08
C GLY A 40 5.76 -2.62 6.81
N GLY A 41 4.55 -2.51 7.38
CA GLY A 41 3.60 -3.59 7.67
C GLY A 41 3.96 -4.62 8.74
N VAL A 42 5.25 -4.95 8.91
CA VAL A 42 5.74 -5.93 9.87
C VAL A 42 6.62 -5.26 10.93
N ALA A 43 6.57 -5.77 12.16
CA ALA A 43 7.45 -5.32 13.23
C ALA A 43 8.01 -6.50 14.02
N LYS A 44 9.27 -6.39 14.43
CA LYS A 44 9.97 -7.44 15.16
C LYS A 44 9.52 -7.44 16.61
N ARG A 45 9.19 -8.64 17.09
CA ARG A 45 8.90 -8.93 18.48
C ARG A 45 10.10 -9.63 19.10
N TYR A 46 10.46 -9.20 20.30
CA TYR A 46 11.55 -9.80 21.07
C TYR A 46 10.99 -10.64 22.22
N ALA A 47 11.73 -11.68 22.57
CA ALA A 47 11.49 -12.40 23.80
C ALA A 47 11.93 -11.51 24.97
N GLU A 48 11.10 -11.43 26.01
CA GLU A 48 11.38 -10.60 27.21
C GLU A 48 12.69 -11.03 27.88
N TYR A 49 13.03 -12.32 27.78
CA TYR A 49 14.29 -12.87 28.25
C TYR A 49 14.96 -13.63 27.12
N ASN A 50 16.18 -13.23 26.73
CA ASN A 50 16.98 -13.97 25.76
C ASN A 50 17.69 -15.16 26.43
N ALA A 51 16.91 -16.18 26.79
CA ALA A 51 17.37 -17.35 27.54
C ALA A 51 17.45 -18.62 26.69
N MET A 52 17.65 -18.48 25.37
CA MET A 52 17.76 -19.61 24.44
C MET A 52 18.92 -20.58 24.78
N ASP A 53 19.92 -20.11 25.52
CA ASP A 53 20.99 -20.96 26.04
C ASP A 53 20.49 -22.08 26.96
N LEU A 54 19.30 -21.91 27.58
CA LEU A 54 18.66 -22.97 28.37
C LEU A 54 18.48 -24.26 27.57
N LEU A 55 18.11 -24.14 26.29
CA LEU A 55 17.91 -25.26 25.37
C LEU A 55 19.21 -26.01 25.03
N ARG A 56 20.37 -25.50 25.45
CA ARG A 56 21.69 -26.09 25.17
C ARG A 56 22.32 -26.73 26.41
N THR A 57 21.69 -26.62 27.59
CA THR A 57 22.29 -27.02 28.86
C THR A 57 22.29 -28.54 29.08
N ASN A 58 21.15 -29.20 28.85
CA ASN A 58 20.95 -30.62 29.13
C ASN A 58 19.88 -31.20 28.19
N LYS A 59 20.00 -32.48 27.81
CA LYS A 59 19.05 -33.14 26.88
C LYS A 59 17.62 -33.23 27.44
N GLN A 60 17.45 -33.56 28.71
CA GLN A 60 16.13 -33.61 29.33
C GLN A 60 15.50 -32.22 29.41
N ILE A 61 16.28 -31.21 29.84
CA ILE A 61 15.83 -29.81 29.87
C ILE A 61 15.46 -29.35 28.46
N HIS A 62 16.26 -29.69 27.46
CA HIS A 62 15.99 -29.40 26.06
C HIS A 62 14.64 -29.99 25.62
N GLU A 63 14.41 -31.29 25.85
CA GLU A 63 13.17 -31.96 25.45
C GLU A 63 11.95 -31.37 26.17
N GLU A 64 12.02 -31.17 27.50
CA GLU A 64 10.93 -30.57 28.28
C GLU A 64 10.62 -29.13 27.86
N ALA A 65 11.66 -28.29 27.76
CA ALA A 65 11.52 -26.88 27.44
C ALA A 65 11.07 -26.66 25.98
N PHE A 66 11.60 -27.46 25.05
CA PHE A 66 11.21 -27.40 23.64
C PHE A 66 9.75 -27.84 23.45
N ASP A 67 9.33 -28.94 24.09
CA ASP A 67 7.93 -29.39 24.06
C ASP A 67 6.98 -28.32 24.63
N TYR A 68 7.34 -27.72 25.77
CA TYR A 68 6.57 -26.64 26.38
C TYR A 68 6.46 -25.41 25.45
N MET A 69 7.60 -24.96 24.92
CA MET A 69 7.69 -23.84 24.00
C MET A 69 6.84 -24.07 22.75
N MET A 70 6.92 -25.25 22.14
CA MET A 70 6.15 -25.60 20.94
C MET A 70 4.64 -25.57 21.18
N LYS A 71 4.18 -26.15 22.31
CA LYS A 71 2.76 -26.17 22.68
C LYS A 71 2.20 -24.78 22.96
N ARG A 72 3.02 -23.92 23.58
CA ARG A 72 2.61 -22.58 24.03
C ARG A 72 2.67 -21.54 22.92
N ASN A 73 3.77 -21.47 22.18
CA ASN A 73 4.00 -20.43 21.17
C ASN A 73 3.37 -20.78 19.80
N GLN A 74 3.28 -22.07 19.47
CA GLN A 74 2.69 -22.59 18.22
C GLN A 74 3.18 -21.81 16.99
N PHE A 75 4.49 -21.86 16.74
CA PHE A 75 5.09 -21.06 15.67
C PHE A 75 4.50 -21.39 14.29
N VAL A 76 4.25 -20.34 13.52
CA VAL A 76 3.77 -20.40 12.14
C VAL A 76 4.82 -19.79 11.23
N ARG A 77 5.27 -20.56 10.25
CA ARG A 77 6.13 -20.08 9.18
C ARG A 77 5.27 -19.54 8.06
N VAL A 78 5.61 -18.37 7.53
CA VAL A 78 4.95 -17.77 6.38
C VAL A 78 5.99 -17.52 5.30
N THR A 79 5.71 -17.97 4.08
CA THR A 79 6.59 -17.77 2.93
C THR A 79 5.84 -17.08 1.81
N CYS A 80 6.35 -15.94 1.37
CA CYS A 80 5.82 -15.18 0.25
C CYS A 80 6.78 -15.32 -0.93
N ARG A 81 6.31 -15.90 -2.05
CA ARG A 81 7.12 -16.15 -3.26
C ARG A 81 6.63 -15.29 -4.42
N GLY A 82 7.51 -14.45 -4.95
CA GLY A 82 7.17 -13.56 -6.07
C GLY A 82 6.11 -12.52 -5.71
N LEU A 83 6.01 -12.20 -4.42
CA LEU A 83 5.15 -11.17 -3.84
C LEU A 83 6.04 -10.15 -3.13
N ASP A 84 5.79 -8.87 -3.35
CA ASP A 84 6.43 -7.81 -2.58
C ASP A 84 5.69 -7.64 -1.25
N VAL A 85 6.32 -8.07 -0.16
CA VAL A 85 5.76 -8.04 1.19
C VAL A 85 5.36 -6.62 1.62
N HIS A 86 6.04 -5.58 1.12
CA HIS A 86 5.68 -4.20 1.43
C HIS A 86 4.36 -3.75 0.80
N THR A 87 3.91 -4.45 -0.24
CA THR A 87 2.63 -4.18 -0.94
C THR A 87 1.57 -5.24 -0.66
N LEU A 88 1.94 -6.34 0.01
CA LEU A 88 1.05 -7.45 0.33
C LEU A 88 0.08 -7.12 1.46
N PHE A 89 0.43 -6.15 2.30
CA PHE A 89 -0.34 -5.78 3.47
C PHE A 89 -1.10 -4.47 3.26
N LEU A 90 -2.32 -4.40 3.79
CA LEU A 90 -3.14 -3.19 3.81
C LEU A 90 -2.38 -2.05 4.51
N GLY A 91 -1.64 -2.35 5.58
CA GLY A 91 -0.83 -1.40 6.32
C GLY A 91 -1.62 -0.64 7.39
N ASP A 92 -2.80 -1.15 7.75
CA ASP A 92 -3.69 -0.57 8.75
C ASP A 92 -3.30 -1.08 10.16
N GLU A 93 -2.76 -2.30 10.25
CA GLU A 93 -2.30 -2.96 11.48
C GLU A 93 -0.84 -3.38 11.36
N VAL A 94 -0.07 -3.25 12.44
CA VAL A 94 1.31 -3.75 12.50
C VAL A 94 1.29 -5.25 12.73
N ILE A 95 1.95 -6.02 11.87
CA ILE A 95 2.02 -7.48 11.94
C ILE A 95 3.27 -7.91 12.73
N PRO A 96 3.13 -8.47 13.94
CA PRO A 96 4.27 -8.92 14.73
C PRO A 96 4.92 -10.16 14.09
N ILE A 97 6.26 -10.14 14.00
CA ILE A 97 7.07 -11.28 13.58
C ILE A 97 8.16 -11.57 14.61
N VAL A 98 8.48 -12.85 14.80
CA VAL A 98 9.55 -13.33 15.68
C VAL A 98 10.90 -13.27 14.96
N SER A 99 10.92 -13.61 13.67
CA SER A 99 12.14 -13.63 12.87
C SER A 99 11.82 -13.56 11.38
N GLU A 100 12.81 -13.18 10.57
CA GLU A 100 12.70 -13.13 9.11
C GLU A 100 13.90 -13.78 8.41
N GLY A 101 13.77 -13.99 7.10
CA GLY A 101 14.84 -14.38 6.20
C GLY A 101 15.48 -15.72 6.56
N THR A 102 16.82 -15.76 6.55
CA THR A 102 17.59 -17.00 6.76
C THR A 102 17.35 -17.63 8.12
N ARG A 103 17.07 -16.84 9.15
CA ARG A 103 16.79 -17.34 10.51
C ARG A 103 15.44 -18.03 10.57
N ALA A 104 14.40 -17.42 9.98
CA ALA A 104 13.09 -18.05 9.86
C ALA A 104 13.17 -19.35 9.04
N LYS A 105 14.03 -19.37 8.00
CA LYS A 105 14.25 -20.54 7.13
C LYS A 105 14.87 -21.74 7.82
N GLN A 106 15.81 -21.50 8.74
CA GLN A 106 16.59 -22.54 9.42
C GLN A 106 15.86 -23.14 10.63
N PHE A 107 14.80 -22.49 11.10
CA PHE A 107 14.05 -22.95 12.26
C PHE A 107 13.01 -23.98 11.86
N GLU A 108 13.20 -25.23 12.30
CA GLU A 108 12.29 -26.35 12.02
C GLU A 108 11.21 -26.53 13.10
N GLY A 109 11.23 -25.73 14.17
CA GLY A 109 10.26 -25.80 15.28
C GLY A 109 8.95 -25.07 14.98
N TYR A 110 8.34 -25.26 13.82
CA TYR A 110 7.05 -24.67 13.47
C TYR A 110 5.95 -25.73 13.34
N MET A 111 4.72 -25.37 13.70
CA MET A 111 3.58 -26.28 13.60
C MET A 111 2.96 -26.24 12.20
N MET A 112 2.92 -25.06 11.59
CA MET A 112 2.23 -24.80 10.33
C MET A 112 3.08 -23.91 9.43
N HIS A 113 3.12 -24.22 8.13
CA HIS A 113 3.77 -23.42 7.11
C HIS A 113 2.73 -22.94 6.09
N LEU A 114 2.47 -21.63 6.07
CA LEU A 114 1.65 -20.97 5.06
C LEU A 114 2.56 -20.44 3.94
N THR A 115 2.36 -20.91 2.71
CA THR A 115 3.04 -20.36 1.54
C THR A 115 2.05 -19.62 0.66
N LEU A 116 2.35 -18.36 0.34
CA LEU A 116 1.65 -17.53 -0.64
C LEU A 116 2.57 -17.39 -1.86
N SER A 117 2.08 -17.72 -3.03
CA SER A 117 2.90 -17.70 -4.24
C SER A 117 2.17 -17.11 -5.44
N LYS A 118 2.86 -16.24 -6.17
CA LYS A 118 2.43 -15.79 -7.48
C LYS A 118 3.00 -16.72 -8.56
N PRO A 119 2.20 -17.22 -9.51
CA PRO A 119 2.69 -18.11 -10.55
C PRO A 119 3.73 -17.40 -11.43
N ALA A 120 4.78 -18.13 -11.76
CA ALA A 120 5.85 -17.68 -12.64
C ALA A 120 5.33 -17.56 -14.08
N LEU A 121 5.24 -16.35 -14.61
CA LEU A 121 4.90 -16.13 -16.02
C LEU A 121 6.08 -16.37 -16.99
N SER A 122 7.30 -16.59 -16.49
CA SER A 122 8.50 -16.76 -17.32
C SER A 122 9.15 -18.14 -17.15
N THR A 123 9.62 -18.71 -18.26
CA THR A 123 10.45 -19.93 -18.32
C THR A 123 11.92 -19.69 -17.96
N GLU A 124 12.37 -18.44 -17.84
CA GLU A 124 13.70 -18.12 -17.33
C GLU A 124 13.74 -18.25 -15.81
N ARG A 125 14.90 -18.68 -15.27
CA ARG A 125 15.12 -18.93 -13.83
C ARG A 125 14.54 -17.77 -13.03
N PRO A 126 13.48 -17.99 -12.26
CA PRO A 126 12.87 -16.88 -11.58
C PRO A 126 13.76 -16.50 -10.40
N ASN A 127 14.36 -15.32 -10.45
CA ASN A 127 14.81 -14.61 -9.26
C ASN A 127 13.56 -14.12 -8.50
N PHE A 128 12.77 -15.04 -7.95
CA PHE A 128 11.71 -14.65 -7.03
C PHE A 128 12.36 -14.19 -5.74
N SER A 129 12.02 -12.98 -5.30
CA SER A 129 12.16 -12.66 -3.89
C SER A 129 11.31 -13.66 -3.11
N GLU A 130 11.97 -14.47 -2.31
CA GLU A 130 11.34 -15.32 -1.30
C GLU A 130 11.50 -14.62 0.04
N HIS A 131 10.39 -14.20 0.61
CA HIS A 131 10.36 -13.62 1.95
C HIS A 131 9.83 -14.65 2.91
N GLU A 132 10.61 -14.94 3.94
CA GLU A 132 10.26 -15.91 4.97
C GLU A 132 10.09 -15.18 6.30
N LEU A 133 8.94 -15.39 6.93
CA LEU A 133 8.57 -14.81 8.21
C LEU A 133 8.28 -15.96 9.19
N MET A 134 8.71 -15.81 10.42
CA MET A 134 8.31 -16.64 11.54
C MET A 134 7.47 -15.80 12.47
N MET A 135 6.30 -16.30 12.88
CA MET A 135 5.40 -15.58 13.78
C MET A 135 4.73 -16.54 14.77
N LEU A 136 4.13 -16.00 15.82
CA LEU A 136 3.29 -16.78 16.71
C LEU A 136 1.92 -16.99 16.08
N ARG A 137 1.29 -18.11 16.39
CA ARG A 137 -0.10 -18.33 16.00
C ARG A 137 -1.03 -17.22 16.49
N SER A 138 -0.78 -16.65 17.68
CA SER A 138 -1.59 -15.56 18.24
C SER A 138 -1.63 -14.31 17.36
N ASP A 139 -0.59 -14.10 16.55
CA ASP A 139 -0.45 -12.95 15.66
C ASP A 139 -0.97 -13.25 14.24
N LEU A 140 -1.24 -14.52 13.92
CA LEU A 140 -1.76 -14.94 12.61
C LEU A 140 -3.07 -14.23 12.21
N PRO A 141 -4.03 -13.95 13.13
CA PRO A 141 -5.21 -13.16 12.78
C PRO A 141 -4.88 -11.76 12.22
N ALA A 142 -3.86 -11.07 12.76
CA ALA A 142 -3.44 -9.76 12.27
C ALA A 142 -2.91 -9.85 10.84
N LEU A 143 -2.03 -10.82 10.57
CA LEU A 143 -1.59 -11.11 9.21
C LEU A 143 -2.79 -11.36 8.28
N CYS A 144 -3.69 -12.27 8.65
CA CYS A 144 -4.81 -12.65 7.79
C CYS A 144 -5.80 -11.50 7.50
N ARG A 145 -5.96 -10.53 8.42
CA ARG A 145 -6.75 -9.31 8.19
C ARG A 145 -6.06 -8.37 7.21
N GLU A 146 -4.75 -8.23 7.37
CA GLU A 146 -3.93 -7.31 6.57
C GLU A 146 -3.61 -7.84 5.18
N LEU A 147 -3.80 -9.14 4.89
CA LEU A 147 -3.53 -9.70 3.56
C LEU A 147 -4.38 -9.05 2.46
N ASP A 148 -3.71 -8.28 1.59
CA ASP A 148 -4.27 -7.70 0.38
C ASP A 148 -3.91 -8.52 -0.87
N ILE A 149 -4.41 -9.75 -0.87
CA ILE A 149 -4.25 -10.71 -1.96
C ILE A 149 -4.78 -10.11 -3.27
N GLU A 150 -5.92 -9.43 -3.22
CA GLU A 150 -6.61 -8.93 -4.42
C GLU A 150 -5.89 -7.74 -5.08
N SER A 151 -5.32 -6.81 -4.30
CA SER A 151 -4.52 -5.72 -4.89
C SER A 151 -3.16 -6.21 -5.40
N THR A 152 -2.57 -7.24 -4.80
CA THR A 152 -1.32 -7.84 -5.29
C THR A 152 -1.50 -8.58 -6.63
N MET A 153 -2.74 -8.92 -6.97
CA MET A 153 -3.13 -9.48 -8.27
C MET A 153 -3.24 -8.42 -9.39
N THR A 154 -3.03 -7.13 -9.09
CA THR A 154 -3.07 -6.06 -10.11
C THR A 154 -1.85 -6.09 -11.04
N GLY A 155 -2.02 -6.72 -12.20
CA GLY A 155 -1.19 -6.48 -13.38
C GLY A 155 -1.71 -5.24 -14.11
N VAL A 156 -0.88 -4.22 -14.22
CA VAL A 156 -1.20 -3.01 -14.98
C VAL A 156 -1.43 -3.42 -16.45
N TYR A 157 -2.67 -3.36 -16.93
CA TYR A 157 -3.10 -3.58 -18.33
C TYR A 157 -3.35 -5.00 -18.89
N SER A 158 -3.53 -6.05 -18.08
CA SER A 158 -3.88 -7.36 -18.68
C SER A 158 -5.37 -7.46 -18.98
N THR A 159 -5.73 -7.12 -20.22
CA THR A 159 -6.94 -7.56 -20.93
C THR A 159 -7.46 -8.92 -20.44
N ALA A 160 -8.58 -8.90 -19.72
CA ALA A 160 -9.61 -9.93 -19.55
C ALA A 160 -9.30 -11.43 -19.31
N ASN A 161 -8.06 -11.94 -19.39
CA ASN A 161 -7.82 -13.40 -19.38
C ASN A 161 -6.64 -13.90 -18.54
N GLU A 162 -5.82 -13.03 -17.95
CA GLU A 162 -4.73 -13.46 -17.07
C GLU A 162 -5.04 -13.06 -15.63
N TYR A 163 -6.06 -13.69 -15.05
CA TYR A 163 -6.17 -13.72 -13.59
C TYR A 163 -4.99 -14.56 -13.07
N LEU A 164 -3.87 -13.89 -12.80
CA LEU A 164 -2.75 -14.47 -12.05
C LEU A 164 -3.25 -14.79 -10.66
N TYR A 165 -3.74 -16.01 -10.48
CA TYR A 165 -4.21 -16.48 -9.20
C TYR A 165 -3.02 -16.59 -8.25
N ILE A 166 -3.17 -16.08 -7.03
CA ILE A 166 -2.24 -16.43 -5.95
C ILE A 166 -2.57 -17.88 -5.55
N THR A 167 -1.55 -18.73 -5.50
CA THR A 167 -1.66 -20.06 -4.91
C THR A 167 -1.27 -19.96 -3.45
N ALA A 168 -2.15 -20.45 -2.58
CA ALA A 168 -1.91 -20.52 -1.15
C ALA A 168 -1.87 -21.99 -0.70
N THR A 169 -0.83 -22.36 0.03
CA THR A 169 -0.68 -23.72 0.54
C THR A 169 -0.40 -23.69 2.03
N VAL A 170 -1.12 -24.50 2.80
CA VAL A 170 -0.82 -24.75 4.21
C VAL A 170 -0.25 -26.15 4.33
N ALA A 171 0.91 -26.27 4.96
CA ALA A 171 1.54 -27.55 5.28
C ALA A 171 1.76 -27.66 6.78
N PHE A 172 1.21 -28.71 7.39
CA PHE A 172 1.49 -29.04 8.78
C PHE A 172 2.81 -29.81 8.89
N HIS A 173 3.64 -29.47 9.88
CA HIS A 173 4.96 -30.06 9.99
C HIS A 173 4.89 -31.52 10.49
N PRO A 174 5.39 -32.52 9.74
CA PRO A 174 5.24 -33.93 10.11
C PRO A 174 5.94 -34.33 11.42
N ALA A 175 7.04 -33.64 11.79
CA ALA A 175 7.79 -33.97 13.01
C ALA A 175 7.03 -33.65 14.31
N HIS A 176 5.90 -32.93 14.21
CA HIS A 176 5.06 -32.54 15.35
C HIS A 176 3.63 -33.11 15.24
N ALA A 177 3.46 -34.20 14.48
CA ALA A 177 2.16 -34.82 14.23
C ALA A 177 1.42 -35.25 15.52
N ASP A 178 2.16 -35.63 16.55
CA ASP A 178 1.68 -35.98 17.89
C ASP A 178 1.05 -34.79 18.63
N MET A 179 1.55 -33.57 18.40
CA MET A 179 1.00 -32.34 18.99
C MET A 179 -0.22 -31.81 18.20
N LEU A 180 -0.36 -32.22 16.94
CA LEU A 180 -1.40 -31.75 16.01
C LEU A 180 -2.72 -32.52 16.19
N THR A 181 -3.32 -32.40 17.37
CA THR A 181 -4.68 -32.89 17.60
C THR A 181 -5.69 -32.16 16.70
N PRO A 182 -6.88 -32.74 16.41
CA PRO A 182 -7.90 -32.06 15.59
C PRO A 182 -8.28 -30.67 16.11
N ALA A 183 -8.28 -30.48 17.43
CA ALA A 183 -8.52 -29.17 18.04
C ALA A 183 -7.41 -28.16 17.71
N VAL A 184 -6.14 -28.58 17.80
CA VAL A 184 -4.99 -27.73 17.44
C VAL A 184 -4.97 -27.42 15.94
N GLN A 185 -5.27 -28.40 15.08
CA GLN A 185 -5.38 -28.18 13.63
C GLN A 185 -6.45 -27.13 13.30
N GLN A 186 -7.64 -27.26 13.90
CA GLN A 186 -8.72 -26.28 13.74
C GLN A 186 -8.31 -24.91 14.26
N HIS A 187 -7.65 -24.85 15.41
CA HIS A 187 -7.17 -23.61 16.02
C HIS A 187 -6.13 -22.88 15.16
N LEU A 188 -5.26 -23.61 14.47
CA LEU A 188 -4.25 -23.06 13.56
C LEU A 188 -4.88 -22.55 12.25
N LEU A 189 -5.91 -23.23 11.73
CA LEU A 189 -6.57 -22.86 10.48
C LEU A 189 -7.66 -21.79 10.64
N GLU A 190 -8.24 -21.65 11.82
CA GLU A 190 -9.34 -20.73 12.12
C GLU A 190 -9.08 -19.29 11.64
N PRO A 191 -7.92 -18.64 11.90
CA PRO A 191 -7.70 -17.27 11.46
C PRO A 191 -7.72 -17.11 9.93
N ILE A 192 -7.19 -18.12 9.22
CA ILE A 192 -7.18 -18.16 7.75
C ILE A 192 -8.63 -18.31 7.25
N ALA A 193 -9.37 -19.26 7.82
CA ALA A 193 -10.78 -19.50 7.53
C ALA A 193 -11.71 -18.34 7.89
N ALA A 194 -11.36 -17.52 8.88
CA ALA A 194 -12.18 -16.38 9.30
C ALA A 194 -12.00 -15.16 8.39
N HIS A 195 -10.76 -14.84 8.01
CA HIS A 195 -10.43 -13.55 7.40
C HIS A 195 -10.09 -13.60 5.91
N VAL A 196 -9.65 -14.76 5.40
CA VAL A 196 -9.17 -14.89 4.01
C VAL A 196 -10.27 -15.44 3.11
N ARG A 197 -10.52 -14.78 1.97
CA ARG A 197 -11.56 -15.12 0.98
C ARG A 197 -11.01 -14.99 -0.44
N GLY A 198 -11.73 -15.51 -1.43
CA GLY A 198 -11.37 -15.39 -2.85
C GLY A 198 -10.17 -16.24 -3.30
N LEU A 199 -9.67 -17.17 -2.48
CA LEU A 199 -8.55 -18.04 -2.80
C LEU A 199 -9.03 -19.41 -3.32
N ALA A 200 -9.30 -19.50 -4.62
CA ALA A 200 -9.72 -20.76 -5.25
C ALA A 200 -8.61 -21.83 -5.26
N ASN A 201 -7.35 -21.41 -5.40
CA ASN A 201 -6.18 -22.30 -5.46
C ASN A 201 -5.53 -22.45 -4.08
N PHE A 202 -6.34 -22.91 -3.12
CA PHE A 202 -5.91 -23.22 -1.76
C PHE A 202 -5.76 -24.73 -1.57
N SER A 203 -4.65 -25.15 -0.95
CA SER A 203 -4.42 -26.55 -0.57
C SER A 203 -3.90 -26.67 0.86
N VAL A 204 -4.29 -27.75 1.53
CA VAL A 204 -3.80 -28.11 2.86
C VAL A 204 -3.15 -29.48 2.77
N SER A 205 -1.98 -29.64 3.38
CA SER A 205 -1.18 -30.87 3.36
C SER A 205 -0.55 -31.16 4.72
N GLY A 206 -0.07 -32.39 4.91
CA GLY A 206 0.52 -32.86 6.17
C GLY A 206 -0.48 -33.60 7.07
N PRO A 207 -0.16 -33.80 8.36
CA PRO A 207 -1.03 -34.48 9.32
C PRO A 207 -2.24 -33.60 9.68
N VAL A 208 -3.26 -33.60 8.82
CA VAL A 208 -4.52 -32.86 8.99
C VAL A 208 -5.72 -33.73 8.66
N SER A 209 -6.84 -33.51 9.36
CA SER A 209 -8.11 -34.14 9.00
C SER A 209 -8.55 -33.72 7.58
N PRO A 210 -8.81 -34.66 6.66
CA PRO A 210 -9.27 -34.33 5.31
C PRO A 210 -10.57 -33.52 5.29
N GLN A 211 -11.48 -33.78 6.23
CA GLN A 211 -12.74 -33.05 6.34
C GLN A 211 -12.53 -31.59 6.74
N LEU A 212 -11.59 -31.33 7.67
CA LEU A 212 -11.24 -29.98 8.08
C LEU A 212 -10.57 -29.22 6.94
N ALA A 213 -9.60 -29.85 6.27
CA ALA A 213 -8.94 -29.29 5.09
C ALA A 213 -9.94 -28.89 3.99
N GLU A 214 -10.90 -29.76 3.69
CA GLU A 214 -11.95 -29.50 2.71
C GLU A 214 -12.87 -28.36 3.12
N THR A 215 -13.26 -28.33 4.41
CA THR A 215 -14.12 -27.28 4.95
C THR A 215 -13.45 -25.92 4.79
N VAL A 216 -12.19 -25.80 5.21
CA VAL A 216 -11.42 -24.55 5.10
C VAL A 216 -11.23 -24.16 3.63
N ARG A 217 -10.92 -25.13 2.75
CA ARG A 217 -10.82 -24.88 1.29
C ARG A 217 -12.12 -24.31 0.72
N SER A 218 -13.27 -24.89 1.08
CA SER A 218 -14.57 -24.42 0.59
C SER A 218 -14.93 -23.03 1.09
N GLN A 219 -14.50 -22.67 2.31
CA GLN A 219 -14.69 -21.36 2.92
C GLN A 219 -13.81 -20.29 2.26
N LEU A 220 -12.54 -20.61 1.99
CA LEU A 220 -11.60 -19.69 1.34
C LEU A 220 -11.95 -19.42 -0.13
N ALA A 221 -12.52 -20.42 -0.81
CA ALA A 221 -12.99 -20.28 -2.18
C ALA A 221 -14.21 -19.35 -2.30
N GLN A 222 -14.92 -19.06 -1.20
CA GLN A 222 -16.06 -18.15 -1.26
C GLN A 222 -15.61 -16.74 -1.67
N PRO A 223 -16.37 -16.07 -2.56
CA PRO A 223 -16.12 -14.69 -2.92
C PRO A 223 -16.28 -13.79 -1.69
N ARG A 224 -15.39 -12.79 -1.54
CA ARG A 224 -15.50 -11.83 -0.41
C ARG A 224 -16.74 -10.96 -0.55
N TRP A 225 -17.03 -10.52 -1.77
CA TRP A 225 -18.19 -9.71 -2.09
C TRP A 225 -19.19 -10.53 -2.89
N THR A 226 -20.44 -10.54 -2.43
CA THR A 226 -21.53 -11.35 -3.02
C THR A 226 -22.72 -10.50 -3.43
N ASP A 227 -23.03 -9.45 -2.67
CA ASP A 227 -24.13 -8.52 -2.95
C ASP A 227 -23.60 -7.20 -3.54
N PRO A 228 -23.97 -6.86 -4.79
CA PRO A 228 -23.62 -5.59 -5.43
C PRO A 228 -24.01 -4.36 -4.60
N LYS A 229 -25.21 -4.37 -4.02
CA LYS A 229 -25.75 -3.20 -3.33
C LYS A 229 -25.05 -2.94 -2.01
N ALA A 230 -24.97 -3.94 -1.13
CA ALA A 230 -24.24 -3.82 0.14
C ALA A 230 -22.76 -3.48 -0.08
N THR A 231 -22.15 -3.99 -1.16
CA THR A 231 -20.76 -3.69 -1.50
C THR A 231 -20.58 -2.21 -1.85
N LEU A 232 -21.43 -1.65 -2.71
CA LEU A 232 -21.39 -0.22 -3.04
C LEU A 232 -21.71 0.65 -1.82
N GLU A 233 -22.71 0.29 -1.02
CA GLU A 233 -23.08 1.03 0.19
C GLU A 233 -21.92 1.11 1.20
N SER A 234 -21.15 0.03 1.37
CA SER A 234 -19.96 0.02 2.21
C SER A 234 -18.89 1.01 1.72
N ILE A 235 -18.62 1.04 0.41
CA ILE A 235 -17.64 1.96 -0.19
C ILE A 235 -18.13 3.41 -0.11
N HIS A 236 -19.42 3.65 -0.38
CA HIS A 236 -20.05 4.96 -0.22
C HIS A 236 -19.93 5.48 1.22
N THR A 237 -20.13 4.61 2.21
CA THR A 237 -19.98 4.98 3.62
C THR A 237 -18.58 5.52 3.91
N GLY A 238 -17.52 4.85 3.42
CA GLY A 238 -16.14 5.35 3.56
C GLY A 238 -15.92 6.70 2.87
N MET A 239 -16.45 6.87 1.65
CA MET A 239 -16.40 8.16 0.95
C MET A 239 -17.08 9.29 1.74
N ASP A 240 -18.27 9.03 2.28
CA ASP A 240 -19.07 10.02 3.00
C ASP A 240 -18.49 10.37 4.37
N VAL A 241 -17.88 9.40 5.07
CA VAL A 241 -17.07 9.66 6.27
C VAL A 241 -15.96 10.65 5.94
N GLY A 242 -15.20 10.41 4.86
CA GLY A 242 -14.15 11.33 4.44
C GLY A 242 -14.68 12.72 4.03
N LYS A 243 -15.86 12.81 3.41
CA LYS A 243 -16.50 14.12 3.12
C LYS A 243 -16.86 14.89 4.39
N ARG A 244 -17.36 14.21 5.44
CA ARG A 244 -17.66 14.85 6.73
C ARG A 244 -16.38 15.35 7.41
N GLN A 245 -15.33 14.53 7.44
CA GLN A 245 -14.02 14.92 7.95
C GLN A 245 -13.46 16.12 7.19
N TRP A 246 -13.60 16.15 5.86
CA TRP A 246 -13.21 17.28 5.03
C TRP A 246 -13.96 18.57 5.40
N GLN A 247 -15.27 18.50 5.65
CA GLN A 247 -16.07 19.65 6.09
C GLN A 247 -15.64 20.18 7.45
N ASN A 248 -15.09 19.31 8.31
CA ASN A 248 -14.53 19.67 9.61
C ASN A 248 -13.07 20.15 9.53
N ASN A 249 -12.51 20.31 8.32
CA ASN A 249 -11.09 20.64 8.07
C ASN A 249 -10.09 19.57 8.53
N GLU A 250 -10.55 18.33 8.75
CA GLU A 250 -9.71 17.18 9.06
C GLU A 250 -9.19 16.52 7.76
N TYR A 251 -8.39 17.26 6.99
CA TYR A 251 -8.03 16.88 5.61
C TYR A 251 -7.24 15.56 5.52
N TYR A 252 -6.36 15.29 6.49
CA TYR A 252 -5.56 14.05 6.51
C TYR A 252 -6.44 12.83 6.80
N SER A 253 -7.28 12.89 7.83
CA SER A 253 -8.25 11.84 8.14
C SER A 253 -9.21 11.59 6.97
N ALA A 254 -9.68 12.67 6.30
CA ALA A 254 -10.50 12.56 5.09
C ALA A 254 -9.78 11.79 3.98
N SER A 255 -8.49 12.08 3.78
CA SER A 255 -7.66 11.44 2.77
C SER A 255 -7.47 9.95 3.04
N GLU A 256 -7.28 9.55 4.29
CA GLU A 256 -7.19 8.14 4.73
C GLU A 256 -8.51 7.40 4.47
N SER A 257 -9.65 8.00 4.84
CA SER A 257 -10.97 7.41 4.57
C SER A 257 -11.21 7.20 3.08
N TRP A 258 -10.80 8.15 2.23
CA TRP A 258 -10.90 8.01 0.77
C TRP A 258 -9.92 6.99 0.18
N GLU A 259 -8.74 6.86 0.76
CA GLU A 259 -7.75 5.84 0.39
C GLU A 259 -8.28 4.44 0.69
N TYR A 260 -8.85 4.24 1.88
CA TYR A 260 -9.49 3.00 2.26
C TYR A 260 -10.65 2.65 1.31
N ALA A 261 -11.52 3.61 0.99
CA ALA A 261 -12.63 3.41 0.06
C ALA A 261 -12.13 3.06 -1.36
N MET A 262 -11.12 3.76 -1.86
CA MET A 262 -10.52 3.49 -3.17
C MET A 262 -9.87 2.10 -3.22
N ARG A 263 -9.09 1.75 -2.18
CA ARG A 263 -8.46 0.44 -2.07
C ARG A 263 -9.51 -0.66 -2.08
N THR A 264 -10.60 -0.51 -1.32
CA THR A 264 -11.71 -1.46 -1.31
C THR A 264 -12.38 -1.60 -2.67
N LEU A 265 -12.60 -0.49 -3.38
CA LEU A 265 -13.18 -0.49 -4.72
C LEU A 265 -12.28 -1.22 -5.73
N GLU A 266 -10.99 -0.94 -5.73
CA GLU A 266 -10.04 -1.60 -6.65
C GLU A 266 -9.87 -3.09 -6.32
N ARG A 267 -9.78 -3.46 -5.03
CA ARG A 267 -9.75 -4.87 -4.60
C ARG A 267 -10.98 -5.63 -5.10
N MET A 268 -12.16 -5.04 -4.94
CA MET A 268 -13.41 -5.63 -5.43
C MET A 268 -13.37 -5.82 -6.94
N ARG A 269 -12.94 -4.81 -7.72
CA ARG A 269 -12.82 -4.87 -9.19
C ARG A 269 -11.83 -5.92 -9.69
N HIS A 270 -10.74 -6.12 -8.95
CA HIS A 270 -9.68 -7.08 -9.31
C HIS A 270 -9.87 -8.47 -8.72
N SER A 271 -10.90 -8.67 -7.90
CA SER A 271 -11.21 -9.96 -7.29
C SER A 271 -12.01 -10.89 -8.20
N SER A 272 -12.08 -12.16 -7.80
CA SER A 272 -13.00 -13.15 -8.38
C SER A 272 -14.49 -12.78 -8.19
N SER A 273 -14.82 -11.89 -7.26
CA SER A 273 -16.19 -11.40 -7.06
C SER A 273 -16.69 -10.54 -8.22
N TRP A 274 -15.80 -9.83 -8.94
CA TRP A 274 -16.19 -8.82 -9.92
C TRP A 274 -17.17 -9.33 -10.98
N LEU A 275 -16.91 -10.51 -11.54
CA LEU A 275 -17.75 -11.09 -12.59
C LEU A 275 -19.17 -11.38 -12.09
N ASN A 276 -19.29 -11.94 -10.89
CA ASN A 276 -20.59 -12.24 -10.28
C ASN A 276 -21.33 -10.97 -9.90
N LEU A 277 -20.65 -9.99 -9.29
CA LEU A 277 -21.24 -8.70 -8.93
C LEU A 277 -21.73 -7.92 -10.15
N LYS A 278 -20.95 -7.93 -11.23
CA LYS A 278 -21.36 -7.33 -12.50
C LYS A 278 -22.59 -8.04 -13.07
N ALA A 279 -22.60 -9.37 -13.05
CA ALA A 279 -23.72 -10.16 -13.58
C ALA A 279 -25.01 -9.95 -12.78
N SER A 280 -24.94 -9.87 -11.45
CA SER A 280 -26.11 -9.67 -10.58
C SER A 280 -26.55 -8.21 -10.44
N GLY A 281 -25.61 -7.27 -10.45
CA GLY A 281 -25.87 -5.83 -10.32
C GLY A 281 -26.16 -5.11 -11.63
N GLY A 282 -25.81 -5.72 -12.77
CA GLY A 282 -26.09 -5.19 -14.10
C GLY A 282 -25.34 -3.88 -14.41
N GLU A 283 -25.93 -3.10 -15.33
CA GLU A 283 -25.38 -1.82 -15.78
C GLU A 283 -25.27 -0.79 -14.65
N ASP A 284 -26.29 -0.68 -13.80
CA ASP A 284 -26.33 0.27 -12.69
C ASP A 284 -25.14 0.09 -11.75
N PHE A 285 -24.83 -1.17 -11.38
CA PHE A 285 -23.68 -1.46 -10.53
C PHE A 285 -22.34 -1.03 -11.17
N VAL A 286 -22.16 -1.29 -12.47
CA VAL A 286 -20.93 -0.90 -13.18
C VAL A 286 -20.82 0.62 -13.28
N ASN A 287 -21.92 1.29 -13.59
CA ASN A 287 -21.97 2.74 -13.70
C ASN A 287 -21.74 3.41 -12.33
N SER A 288 -22.32 2.90 -11.24
CA SER A 288 -22.05 3.38 -9.87
C SER A 288 -20.60 3.12 -9.46
N THR A 289 -20.00 2.00 -9.88
CA THR A 289 -18.57 1.73 -9.62
C THR A 289 -17.69 2.74 -10.37
N ALA A 290 -18.01 3.06 -11.62
CA ALA A 290 -17.30 4.06 -12.40
C ALA A 290 -17.42 5.46 -11.78
N ASP A 291 -18.61 5.82 -11.30
CA ASP A 291 -18.87 7.08 -10.59
C ASP A 291 -18.05 7.22 -9.31
N LEU A 292 -18.02 6.17 -8.47
CA LEU A 292 -17.21 6.10 -7.27
C LEU A 292 -15.71 6.19 -7.59
N TYR A 293 -15.25 5.45 -8.60
CA TYR A 293 -13.86 5.51 -9.05
C TYR A 293 -13.46 6.92 -9.46
N PHE A 294 -14.28 7.58 -10.28
CA PHE A 294 -14.05 8.97 -10.68
C PHE A 294 -14.00 9.91 -9.47
N THR A 295 -15.01 9.81 -8.60
CA THR A 295 -15.17 10.69 -7.44
C THR A 295 -14.02 10.54 -6.43
N LEU A 296 -13.62 9.31 -6.11
CA LEU A 296 -12.53 9.07 -5.17
C LEU A 296 -11.17 9.56 -5.71
N ASN A 297 -10.88 9.37 -7.00
CA ASN A 297 -9.68 9.94 -7.63
C ASN A 297 -9.71 11.48 -7.59
N LEU A 298 -10.87 12.08 -7.85
CA LEU A 298 -11.08 13.52 -7.80
C LEU A 298 -10.85 14.10 -6.39
N LEU A 299 -11.32 13.39 -5.35
CA LEU A 299 -11.14 13.76 -3.95
C LEU A 299 -9.67 13.64 -3.50
N ARG A 300 -8.98 12.57 -3.92
CA ARG A 300 -7.52 12.42 -3.67
C ARG A 300 -6.70 13.53 -4.33
N ALA A 301 -7.06 13.93 -5.55
CA ALA A 301 -6.44 15.08 -6.20
C ALA A 301 -6.68 16.38 -5.41
N ALA A 302 -7.88 16.56 -4.84
CA ALA A 302 -8.23 17.72 -4.03
C ALA A 302 -7.38 17.81 -2.75
N PHE A 303 -7.23 16.70 -2.01
CA PHE A 303 -6.39 16.64 -0.81
C PHE A 303 -4.95 17.07 -1.10
N LEU A 304 -4.33 16.53 -2.16
CA LEU A 304 -2.97 16.89 -2.53
C LEU A 304 -2.81 18.38 -2.85
N GLN A 305 -3.84 19.02 -3.44
CA GLN A 305 -3.82 20.45 -3.73
C GLN A 305 -4.00 21.32 -2.48
N VAL A 306 -4.70 20.83 -1.47
CA VAL A 306 -4.73 21.47 -0.14
C VAL A 306 -3.34 21.41 0.49
N ASP A 307 -2.69 20.25 0.46
CA ASP A 307 -1.33 20.10 1.00
C ASP A 307 -0.29 20.95 0.25
N MET A 308 -0.41 21.08 -1.07
CA MET A 308 0.41 22.00 -1.89
C MET A 308 0.21 23.48 -1.54
N ALA A 309 -1.00 23.86 -1.11
CA ALA A 309 -1.36 25.23 -0.77
C ALA A 309 -1.23 25.55 0.73
N GLY A 310 -0.89 24.53 1.55
CA GLY A 310 -0.81 24.65 3.01
C GLY A 310 0.51 25.24 3.50
N GLU A 311 0.79 25.02 4.79
CA GLU A 311 1.96 25.57 5.49
C GLU A 311 3.30 25.25 4.82
N HIS A 312 3.38 24.12 4.11
CA HIS A 312 4.58 23.63 3.45
C HIS A 312 4.70 24.06 1.98
N ALA A 313 3.90 25.01 1.49
CA ALA A 313 3.91 25.47 0.10
C ALA A 313 5.28 26.01 -0.37
N PHE A 314 6.15 26.42 0.55
CA PHE A 314 7.52 26.86 0.23
C PHE A 314 8.48 25.69 -0.08
N ILE A 315 8.14 24.45 0.30
CA ILE A 315 8.97 23.28 0.02
C ILE A 315 8.70 22.81 -1.41
N ARG A 316 9.45 23.37 -2.36
CA ARG A 316 9.31 23.08 -3.81
C ARG A 316 9.21 21.59 -4.15
N ARG A 317 10.05 20.74 -3.55
CA ARG A 317 10.05 19.28 -3.80
C ARG A 317 8.73 18.62 -3.39
N LEU A 318 8.12 19.08 -2.29
CA LEU A 318 6.84 18.56 -1.82
C LEU A 318 5.73 18.95 -2.79
N VAL A 319 5.70 20.21 -3.22
CA VAL A 319 4.73 20.74 -4.19
C VAL A 319 4.83 20.01 -5.51
N GLU A 320 6.05 19.79 -6.03
CA GLU A 320 6.29 19.05 -7.28
C GLU A 320 5.82 17.59 -7.16
N ARG A 321 6.17 16.90 -6.05
CA ARG A 321 5.74 15.52 -5.78
C ARG A 321 4.22 15.41 -5.72
N ASN A 322 3.59 16.27 -4.94
CA ASN A 322 2.14 16.24 -4.73
C ASN A 322 1.38 16.67 -5.99
N GLY A 323 1.89 17.65 -6.74
CA GLY A 323 1.31 18.07 -8.02
C GLY A 323 1.38 16.96 -9.07
N ALA A 324 2.51 16.26 -9.18
CA ALA A 324 2.64 15.09 -10.05
C ALA A 324 1.62 13.99 -9.70
N ARG A 325 1.46 13.68 -8.41
CA ARG A 325 0.45 12.71 -7.94
C ARG A 325 -0.98 13.18 -8.18
N SER A 326 -1.27 14.47 -7.97
CA SER A 326 -2.59 15.06 -8.20
C SER A 326 -2.98 14.95 -9.68
N LEU A 327 -2.07 15.32 -10.59
CA LEU A 327 -2.27 15.15 -12.03
C LEU A 327 -2.44 13.69 -12.46
N ALA A 328 -1.73 12.76 -11.81
CA ALA A 328 -1.91 11.32 -12.07
C ALA A 328 -3.31 10.83 -11.69
N TYR A 329 -3.86 11.27 -10.55
CA TYR A 329 -5.25 10.96 -10.17
C TYR A 329 -6.27 11.62 -11.10
N LEU A 330 -6.03 12.87 -11.53
CA LEU A 330 -6.91 13.55 -12.48
C LEU A 330 -6.90 12.88 -13.86
N ARG A 331 -5.76 12.33 -14.31
CA ARG A 331 -5.71 11.49 -15.52
C ARG A 331 -6.55 10.22 -15.38
N LYS A 332 -6.58 9.60 -14.19
CA LYS A 332 -7.47 8.46 -13.93
C LYS A 332 -8.94 8.86 -14.09
N CYS A 333 -9.33 10.06 -13.65
CA CYS A 333 -10.67 10.61 -13.88
C CYS A 333 -10.97 10.76 -15.39
N GLU A 334 -10.05 11.34 -16.17
CA GLU A 334 -10.22 11.50 -17.63
C GLU A 334 -10.45 10.17 -18.35
N THR A 335 -9.70 9.14 -17.96
CA THR A 335 -9.78 7.81 -18.59
C THR A 335 -10.88 6.92 -18.03
N ALA A 336 -11.61 7.35 -16.99
CA ALA A 336 -12.58 6.50 -16.30
C ALA A 336 -13.68 6.00 -17.24
N SER A 337 -14.28 6.87 -18.06
CA SER A 337 -15.34 6.45 -18.99
C SER A 337 -14.83 5.42 -20.00
N ALA A 338 -13.65 5.65 -20.60
CA ALA A 338 -13.04 4.70 -21.54
C ALA A 338 -12.66 3.36 -20.88
N MET A 339 -12.23 3.38 -19.61
CA MET A 339 -11.90 2.19 -18.84
C MET A 339 -13.14 1.33 -18.60
N PHE A 340 -14.26 1.95 -18.20
CA PHE A 340 -15.49 1.21 -17.88
C PHE A 340 -16.33 0.88 -19.12
N ALA A 341 -16.21 1.63 -20.22
CA ALA A 341 -16.85 1.33 -21.50
C ALA A 341 -16.43 -0.03 -22.11
N GLN A 342 -15.29 -0.58 -21.70
CA GLN A 342 -14.86 -1.93 -22.08
C GLN A 342 -15.76 -3.03 -21.50
N HIS A 343 -16.54 -2.71 -20.47
CA HIS A 343 -17.50 -3.63 -19.89
C HIS A 343 -18.84 -3.55 -20.64
N VAL A 344 -19.28 -4.70 -21.15
CA VAL A 344 -20.61 -4.86 -21.78
C VAL A 344 -21.68 -4.18 -20.93
N GLY A 345 -22.39 -3.22 -21.53
CA GLY A 345 -23.50 -2.49 -20.93
C GLY A 345 -23.15 -1.20 -20.18
N SER A 346 -21.86 -0.84 -19.98
CA SER A 346 -21.55 0.42 -19.30
C SER A 346 -21.75 1.63 -20.21
N THR A 347 -22.54 2.60 -19.74
CA THR A 347 -22.82 3.87 -20.42
C THR A 347 -22.31 5.07 -19.63
N TRP A 348 -21.61 4.83 -18.52
CA TRP A 348 -21.19 5.89 -17.62
C TRP A 348 -20.25 6.89 -18.31
N ALA A 349 -20.60 8.16 -18.16
CA ALA A 349 -19.79 9.31 -18.52
C ALA A 349 -19.91 10.34 -17.39
N PRO A 350 -18.85 11.13 -17.13
CA PRO A 350 -18.92 12.16 -16.10
C PRO A 350 -19.97 13.20 -16.48
N SER A 351 -20.76 13.63 -15.51
CA SER A 351 -21.69 14.76 -15.69
C SER A 351 -20.92 16.05 -15.97
N ASN A 352 -21.60 17.08 -16.50
CA ASN A 352 -20.98 18.40 -16.70
C ASN A 352 -20.40 18.97 -15.39
N GLU A 353 -21.07 18.73 -14.25
CA GLU A 353 -20.59 19.14 -12.93
C GLU A 353 -19.32 18.38 -12.51
N GLN A 354 -19.26 17.07 -12.78
CA GLN A 354 -18.07 16.27 -12.50
C GLN A 354 -16.88 16.68 -13.39
N ALA A 355 -17.15 16.86 -14.68
CA ALA A 355 -16.17 17.30 -15.65
C ALA A 355 -15.63 18.71 -15.32
N SER A 356 -16.50 19.67 -14.97
CA SER A 356 -16.08 21.01 -14.58
C SER A 356 -15.18 20.97 -13.33
N LYS A 357 -15.55 20.19 -12.32
CA LYS A 357 -14.78 19.98 -11.08
C LYS A 357 -13.42 19.32 -11.32
N MET A 358 -13.30 18.45 -12.32
CA MET A 358 -12.03 17.84 -12.73
C MET A 358 -11.15 18.86 -13.44
N LEU A 359 -11.68 19.58 -14.43
CA LEU A 359 -10.95 20.61 -15.19
C LEU A 359 -10.47 21.74 -14.29
N TYR A 360 -11.33 22.22 -13.39
CA TYR A 360 -11.00 23.17 -12.33
C TYR A 360 -9.78 22.71 -11.52
N ARG A 361 -9.79 21.45 -11.05
CA ARG A 361 -8.68 20.89 -10.26
C ARG A 361 -7.40 20.74 -11.08
N GLN A 362 -7.48 20.43 -12.37
CA GLN A 362 -6.29 20.40 -13.22
C GLN A 362 -5.69 21.80 -13.36
N ALA A 363 -6.52 22.80 -13.68
CA ALA A 363 -6.09 24.19 -13.81
C ALA A 363 -5.44 24.70 -12.51
N ARG A 364 -6.08 24.45 -11.37
CA ARG A 364 -5.54 24.79 -10.04
C ARG A 364 -4.22 24.11 -9.74
N CYS A 365 -4.09 22.80 -10.03
CA CYS A 365 -2.84 22.08 -9.82
C CYS A 365 -1.69 22.69 -10.65
N LEU A 366 -1.95 23.05 -11.91
CA LEU A 366 -0.97 23.68 -12.78
C LEU A 366 -0.54 25.05 -12.25
N ARG A 367 -1.49 25.86 -11.76
CA ARG A 367 -1.16 27.15 -11.11
C ARG A 367 -0.31 26.96 -9.86
N LEU A 368 -0.65 25.99 -9.00
CA LEU A 368 0.11 25.73 -7.76
C LEU A 368 1.53 25.23 -8.03
N LEU A 369 1.77 24.54 -9.15
CA LEU A 369 3.12 24.17 -9.59
C LEU A 369 3.96 25.38 -10.06
N LYS A 370 3.34 26.51 -10.40
CA LYS A 370 3.97 27.78 -10.78
C LYS A 370 4.99 27.69 -11.94
N ALA A 371 4.90 26.66 -12.79
CA ALA A 371 5.75 26.55 -13.99
C ALA A 371 5.17 27.37 -15.15
N SER A 372 5.98 28.27 -15.73
CA SER A 372 5.57 29.19 -16.80
C SER A 372 4.94 28.49 -18.01
N ASP A 373 5.45 27.30 -18.34
CA ASP A 373 5.02 26.54 -19.52
C ASP A 373 3.58 26.02 -19.39
N ASN A 374 3.04 26.03 -18.17
CA ASN A 374 1.69 25.55 -17.87
C ASN A 374 0.62 26.66 -17.89
N VAL A 375 0.99 27.94 -18.01
CA VAL A 375 0.03 29.06 -17.91
C VAL A 375 -1.07 28.94 -18.96
N VAL A 376 -0.71 28.79 -20.23
CA VAL A 376 -1.68 28.68 -21.34
C VAL A 376 -2.63 27.50 -21.15
N ARG A 377 -2.09 26.37 -20.67
CA ARG A 377 -2.88 25.18 -20.39
C ARG A 377 -3.83 25.40 -19.21
N ALA A 378 -3.38 26.03 -18.13
CA ALA A 378 -4.22 26.33 -16.98
C ALA A 378 -5.39 27.26 -17.35
N VAL A 379 -5.12 28.30 -18.15
CA VAL A 379 -6.15 29.21 -18.69
C VAL A 379 -7.17 28.45 -19.53
N THR A 380 -6.72 27.60 -20.45
CA THR A 380 -7.63 26.81 -21.31
C THR A 380 -8.54 25.91 -20.48
N LEU A 381 -7.98 25.22 -19.47
CA LEU A 381 -8.73 24.31 -18.61
C LEU A 381 -9.75 25.03 -17.73
N ILE A 382 -9.41 26.18 -17.15
CA ILE A 382 -10.34 26.92 -16.29
C ILE A 382 -11.48 27.56 -17.09
N GLU A 383 -11.23 27.98 -18.33
CA GLU A 383 -12.28 28.47 -19.24
C GLU A 383 -13.26 27.35 -19.61
N GLN A 384 -12.75 26.15 -19.91
CA GLN A 384 -13.61 24.99 -20.15
C GLN A 384 -14.42 24.61 -18.91
N ALA A 385 -13.82 24.69 -17.71
CA ALA A 385 -14.53 24.46 -16.46
C ALA A 385 -15.66 25.49 -16.25
N ALA A 386 -15.39 26.76 -16.52
CA ALA A 386 -16.37 27.85 -16.41
C ALA A 386 -17.50 27.71 -17.45
N ALA A 387 -17.21 27.21 -18.66
CA ALA A 387 -18.23 26.94 -19.67
C ALA A 387 -19.21 25.84 -19.22
N LEU A 388 -18.71 24.81 -18.52
CA LEU A 388 -19.53 23.71 -18.00
C LEU A 388 -20.30 24.07 -16.72
N ALA A 389 -19.77 24.98 -15.91
CA ALA A 389 -20.39 25.41 -14.64
C ALA A 389 -20.23 26.94 -14.41
N PRO A 390 -20.97 27.78 -15.15
CA PRO A 390 -20.75 29.23 -15.20
C PRO A 390 -21.07 29.97 -13.89
N ASN A 391 -21.88 29.36 -13.02
CA ASN A 391 -22.30 29.96 -11.74
C ASN A 391 -21.47 29.47 -10.55
N ASP A 392 -20.44 28.66 -10.77
CA ASP A 392 -19.58 28.15 -9.69
C ASP A 392 -18.58 29.23 -9.26
N ILE A 393 -18.73 29.70 -8.02
CA ILE A 393 -17.92 30.77 -7.45
C ILE A 393 -16.45 30.34 -7.35
N ALA A 394 -16.16 29.09 -6.98
CA ALA A 394 -14.80 28.61 -6.82
C ALA A 394 -14.04 28.56 -8.16
N ILE A 395 -14.76 28.25 -9.25
CA ILE A 395 -14.19 28.27 -10.60
C ILE A 395 -13.87 29.72 -11.02
N ARG A 396 -14.76 30.67 -10.74
CA ARG A 396 -14.53 32.08 -11.03
C ARG A 396 -13.34 32.64 -10.25
N ASP A 397 -13.27 32.39 -8.96
CA ASP A 397 -12.19 32.90 -8.11
C ASP A 397 -10.82 32.31 -8.53
N GLU A 398 -10.80 31.04 -8.94
CA GLU A 398 -9.58 30.41 -9.46
C GLU A 398 -9.21 30.90 -10.86
N LYS A 399 -10.19 31.24 -11.71
CA LYS A 399 -9.96 31.90 -13.00
C LYS A 399 -9.26 33.25 -12.81
N ASP A 400 -9.72 34.05 -11.86
CA ASP A 400 -9.07 35.32 -11.50
C ASP A 400 -7.64 35.09 -10.98
N ALA A 401 -7.44 34.07 -10.14
CA ALA A 401 -6.11 33.70 -9.63
C ALA A 401 -5.15 33.24 -10.74
N ILE A 402 -5.63 32.52 -11.74
CA ILE A 402 -4.85 32.13 -12.92
C ILE A 402 -4.55 33.34 -13.81
N GLY A 403 -5.50 34.25 -13.99
CA GLY A 403 -5.30 35.49 -14.74
C GLY A 403 -4.22 36.38 -14.12
N ASN A 404 -4.24 36.53 -12.79
CA ASN A 404 -3.19 37.25 -12.06
C ASN A 404 -1.82 36.58 -12.25
N TRP A 405 -1.76 35.25 -12.15
CA TRP A 405 -0.53 34.49 -12.38
C TRP A 405 -0.01 34.62 -13.82
N GLN A 406 -0.90 34.65 -14.82
CA GLN A 406 -0.53 34.89 -16.21
C GLN A 406 0.14 36.27 -16.37
N ALA A 407 -0.46 37.32 -15.80
CA ALA A 407 0.11 38.66 -15.84
C ALA A 407 1.49 38.73 -15.16
N GLU A 408 1.68 38.05 -14.02
CA GLU A 408 2.99 37.92 -13.36
C GLU A 408 4.04 37.28 -14.28
N VAL A 409 3.69 36.20 -14.98
CA VAL A 409 4.61 35.49 -15.88
C VAL A 409 4.96 36.34 -17.10
N GLU A 410 3.98 37.02 -17.70
CA GLU A 410 4.18 37.92 -18.84
C GLU A 410 5.10 39.09 -18.47
N GLU A 411 4.95 39.65 -17.27
CA GLU A 411 5.81 40.70 -16.72
C GLU A 411 7.25 40.22 -16.57
N VAL A 412 7.45 39.04 -15.95
CA VAL A 412 8.80 38.45 -15.77
C VAL A 412 9.46 38.19 -17.12
N GLN A 413 8.72 37.67 -18.09
CA GLN A 413 9.22 37.43 -19.44
C GLN A 413 9.54 38.73 -20.19
N ARG A 414 8.79 39.80 -19.95
CA ARG A 414 9.09 41.13 -20.52
C ARG A 414 10.39 41.67 -19.95
N VAL A 415 10.55 41.67 -18.62
CA VAL A 415 11.77 42.13 -17.94
C VAL A 415 13.00 41.30 -18.36
N GLN A 416 12.84 39.98 -18.53
CA GLN A 416 13.93 39.13 -19.02
C GLN A 416 14.33 39.47 -20.46
N ARG A 417 13.37 39.72 -21.35
CA ARG A 417 13.65 40.15 -22.73
C ARG A 417 14.35 41.51 -22.76
N GLU A 418 13.87 42.48 -21.98
CA GLU A 418 14.50 43.81 -21.88
C GLU A 418 15.94 43.72 -21.37
N ARG A 419 16.23 42.83 -20.41
CA ARG A 419 17.60 42.58 -19.93
C ARG A 419 18.47 41.92 -20.99
N GLN A 420 17.97 40.91 -21.69
CA GLN A 420 18.70 40.25 -22.78
C GLN A 420 19.03 41.23 -23.91
N ASP A 421 18.07 42.08 -24.30
CA ASP A 421 18.27 43.13 -25.31
C ASP A 421 19.32 44.15 -24.85
N ALA A 422 19.28 44.57 -23.58
CA ALA A 422 20.27 45.49 -23.01
C ALA A 422 21.69 44.87 -22.97
N GLU A 423 21.80 43.60 -22.57
CA GLU A 423 23.07 42.85 -22.57
C GLU A 423 23.62 42.65 -23.98
N GLU A 424 22.77 42.35 -24.97
CA GLU A 424 23.16 42.28 -26.38
C GLU A 424 23.66 43.62 -26.92
N VAL A 425 22.97 44.71 -26.59
CA VAL A 425 23.39 46.07 -26.98
C VAL A 425 24.74 46.42 -26.34
N GLU A 426 24.95 46.07 -25.07
CA GLU A 426 26.22 46.31 -24.39
C GLU A 426 27.35 45.43 -24.96
N ALA A 427 27.07 44.16 -25.26
CA ALA A 427 28.01 43.25 -25.91
C ALA A 427 28.42 43.75 -27.30
N ARG A 428 27.46 44.24 -28.10
CA ARG A 428 27.73 44.87 -29.42
C ARG A 428 28.57 46.13 -29.28
N LYS A 429 28.32 46.98 -28.27
CA LYS A 429 29.13 48.17 -27.97
C LYS A 429 30.56 47.81 -27.57
N ARG A 430 30.75 46.78 -26.73
CA ARG A 430 32.09 46.29 -26.36
C ARG A 430 32.82 45.73 -27.58
N ALA A 431 32.14 44.95 -28.43
CA ALA A 431 32.73 44.40 -29.65
C ALA A 431 33.19 45.50 -30.63
N THR A 432 32.36 46.54 -30.83
CA THR A 432 32.72 47.70 -31.68
C THR A 432 33.86 48.52 -31.08
N TRP A 433 33.90 48.71 -29.77
CA TRP A 433 35.02 49.37 -29.09
C TRP A 433 36.34 48.60 -29.27
N TRP A 434 36.33 47.28 -29.10
CA TRP A 434 37.50 46.43 -29.33
C TRP A 434 37.95 46.41 -30.80
N SER A 435 37.04 46.46 -31.77
CA SER A 435 37.42 46.59 -33.18
C SER A 435 38.08 47.94 -33.49
N SER A 436 37.60 49.04 -32.90
CA SER A 436 38.20 50.36 -33.07
C SER A 436 39.60 50.45 -32.44
N ILE A 437 39.80 49.86 -31.25
CA ILE A 437 41.13 49.78 -30.64
C ILE A 437 42.09 48.97 -31.51
N ARG A 438 41.67 47.80 -32.02
CA ARG A 438 42.51 47.01 -32.94
C ARG A 438 42.91 47.81 -34.18
N SER A 439 41.97 48.55 -34.77
CA SER A 439 42.23 49.40 -35.94
C SER A 439 43.27 50.48 -35.64
N MET A 440 43.16 51.17 -34.50
CA MET A 440 44.13 52.19 -34.09
C MET A 440 45.52 51.61 -33.80
N VAL A 441 45.58 50.42 -33.19
CA VAL A 441 46.86 49.74 -32.94
C VAL A 441 47.52 49.31 -34.25
N SER A 442 46.74 48.86 -35.25
CA SER A 442 47.28 48.54 -36.57
C SER A 442 47.80 49.75 -37.34
N GLU A 443 47.16 50.92 -37.21
CA GLU A 443 47.62 52.17 -37.84
C GLU A 443 48.87 52.76 -37.16
N LEU A 444 49.06 52.55 -35.86
CA LEU A 444 50.27 52.97 -35.14
C LEU A 444 51.48 52.05 -35.38
N ALA A 445 51.25 50.84 -35.89
CA ALA A 445 52.30 49.85 -36.18
C ALA A 445 52.80 49.90 -37.64
N SER A 446 52.19 50.73 -38.50
CA SER A 446 52.60 51.05 -39.87
C SER A 446 53.25 52.41 -39.95
#